data_AF-A0A8S1BBL4-F1
#
_entry.id   AF-A0A8S1BBL4-F1
#
_cell.length_a   1.000
_cell.length_b   1.000
_cell.length_c   1.000
_cell.angle_alpha   90.00
_cell.angle_beta   90.00
_cell.angle_gamma   90.00
#
_symmetry.space_group_name_H-M   'P 1'
#
loop_
_entity.id
_entity.type
_entity.pdbx_description
1 polymer ?
#
loop_
_entity_poly.entity_id
_entity_poly.type
_entity_poly.pdbx_seq_one_letter_code
_entity_poly.pdbx_strand_id
1 'polypeptide(L)'
;MHEKMYSVVVLLVLFTEVNSIVNPLWEKQCIEYFATGVNYDLKELPSDMYTLYYWPPNQRERDSCEHISFTNLTEYEATEASSKCSNLRLPSNQTVIKGTYINNVGKQVNLLFYGNEEVKEMYRACDKIISKYIFIKVNVNYVLGINCSSGGRGMLLSRYLAGSTEVQSVADTIEIMTGREGKPDCPLSA
;
A
#
# COMPACT_ATOMS: atom_id res chain seq x y z
N MET A 1 -56.99 12.88 33.85
CA MET A 1 -55.99 13.91 33.47
C MET A 1 -54.81 13.76 34.42
N HIS A 2 -53.59 13.38 34.07
CA HIS A 2 -52.90 13.12 32.82
C HIS A 2 -51.91 11.98 33.09
N GLU A 3 -52.00 10.88 32.36
CA GLU A 3 -50.95 9.85 32.34
C GLU A 3 -49.81 10.34 31.44
N LYS A 4 -48.59 10.40 31.98
CA LYS A 4 -47.40 10.71 31.19
C LYS A 4 -46.92 9.43 30.53
N MET A 5 -47.18 9.32 29.22
CA MET A 5 -46.56 8.33 28.33
C MET A 5 -45.04 8.52 28.36
N TYR A 6 -44.31 7.58 28.95
CA TYR A 6 -42.87 7.46 28.72
C TYR A 6 -42.67 6.90 27.32
N SER A 7 -42.31 7.79 26.41
CA SER A 7 -41.91 7.45 25.05
C SER A 7 -40.60 6.65 25.13
N VAL A 8 -40.70 5.34 24.89
CA VAL A 8 -39.57 4.43 24.77
C VAL A 8 -38.84 4.81 23.48
N VAL A 9 -37.83 5.68 23.59
CA VAL A 9 -36.90 5.96 22.50
C VAL A 9 -35.98 4.76 22.37
N VAL A 10 -36.34 3.84 21.47
CA VAL A 10 -35.50 2.74 21.02
C VAL A 10 -34.30 3.34 20.27
N LEU A 11 -33.20 3.56 20.97
CA LEU A 11 -31.91 3.90 20.36
C LEU A 11 -31.23 2.58 19.92
N LEU A 12 -31.73 2.01 18.82
CA LEU A 12 -31.02 0.95 18.08
C LEU A 12 -29.83 1.60 17.38
N VAL A 13 -28.71 1.72 18.10
CA VAL A 13 -27.41 1.97 17.49
C VAL A 13 -27.07 0.71 16.69
N LEU A 14 -27.41 0.73 15.40
CA LEU A 14 -26.92 -0.21 14.42
C LEU A 14 -25.40 -0.06 14.36
N PHE A 15 -24.69 -0.82 15.18
CA PHE A 15 -23.29 -1.16 14.97
C PHE A 15 -23.23 -2.06 13.73
N THR A 16 -23.43 -1.49 12.55
CA THR A 16 -22.98 -2.14 11.32
C THR A 16 -21.46 -2.05 11.36
N GLU A 17 -20.84 -3.14 11.81
CA GLU A 17 -19.45 -3.41 11.48
C GLU A 17 -19.35 -3.36 9.95
N VAL A 18 -18.82 -2.26 9.42
CA VAL A 18 -18.46 -2.17 8.01
C VAL A 18 -17.23 -3.05 7.85
N ASN A 19 -17.45 -4.36 7.81
CA ASN A 19 -16.48 -5.28 7.26
C ASN A 19 -16.33 -4.88 5.80
N SER A 20 -15.25 -4.16 5.49
CA SER A 20 -14.85 -3.90 4.11
C SER A 20 -14.47 -5.24 3.49
N ILE A 21 -15.48 -5.98 3.01
CA ILE A 21 -15.28 -7.18 2.21
C ILE A 21 -14.61 -6.69 0.93
N VAL A 22 -13.32 -6.97 0.79
CA VAL A 22 -12.59 -6.78 -0.46
C VAL A 22 -13.29 -7.66 -1.48
N ASN A 23 -13.97 -7.05 -2.46
CA ASN A 23 -14.67 -7.80 -3.47
C ASN A 23 -13.62 -8.43 -4.42
N PRO A 24 -13.49 -9.77 -4.45
CA PRO A 24 -12.46 -10.43 -5.24
C PRO A 24 -12.57 -10.14 -6.74
N LEU A 25 -13.75 -9.74 -7.22
CA LEU A 25 -13.96 -9.30 -8.60
C LEU A 25 -13.22 -7.98 -8.90
N TRP A 26 -13.26 -7.03 -7.97
CA TRP A 26 -12.61 -5.72 -8.15
C TRP A 26 -11.10 -5.82 -8.10
N GLU A 27 -10.57 -6.66 -7.21
CA GLU A 27 -9.15 -6.93 -7.15
C GLU A 27 -8.66 -7.60 -8.45
N LYS A 28 -9.42 -8.56 -8.98
CA LYS A 28 -9.12 -9.20 -10.26
C LYS A 28 -9.14 -8.20 -11.42
N GLN A 29 -10.17 -7.37 -11.50
CA GLN A 29 -10.27 -6.31 -12.53
C GLN A 29 -9.12 -5.30 -12.42
N CYS A 30 -8.71 -4.94 -11.20
CA CYS A 30 -7.55 -4.09 -10.99
C CYS A 30 -6.27 -4.74 -11.53
N ILE A 31 -6.05 -6.02 -11.23
CA ILE A 31 -4.89 -6.76 -11.74
C ILE A 31 -4.95 -6.81 -13.27
N GLU A 32 -6.08 -7.15 -13.86
CA GLU A 32 -6.25 -7.21 -15.32
C GLU A 32 -6.01 -5.85 -15.99
N TYR A 33 -6.36 -4.74 -15.32
CA TYR A 33 -6.16 -3.39 -15.84
C TYR A 33 -4.71 -2.91 -15.72
N PHE A 34 -4.04 -3.20 -14.60
CA PHE A 34 -2.70 -2.66 -14.29
C PHE A 34 -1.54 -3.61 -14.63
N ALA A 35 -1.80 -4.90 -14.84
CA ALA A 35 -0.77 -5.84 -15.23
C ALA A 35 -0.24 -5.51 -16.62
N THR A 36 1.08 -5.46 -16.72
CA THR A 36 1.85 -5.18 -17.93
C THR A 36 2.42 -6.46 -18.55
N GLY A 37 2.38 -7.58 -17.83
CA GLY A 37 3.08 -8.82 -18.18
C GLY A 37 4.58 -8.78 -17.84
N VAL A 38 5.07 -7.67 -17.27
CA VAL A 38 6.47 -7.51 -16.86
C VAL A 38 6.58 -7.70 -15.37
N ASN A 39 7.32 -8.72 -14.97
CA ASN A 39 7.59 -8.98 -13.57
C ASN A 39 8.69 -8.06 -13.01
N TYR A 40 8.39 -7.31 -11.95
CA TYR A 40 9.38 -6.60 -11.16
C TYR A 40 9.92 -7.49 -10.04
N ASP A 41 11.23 -7.79 -10.03
CA ASP A 41 11.85 -8.53 -8.93
C ASP A 41 11.94 -7.63 -7.69
N LEU A 42 11.34 -8.07 -6.58
CA LEU A 42 11.38 -7.35 -5.30
C LEU A 42 12.82 -7.10 -4.82
N LYS A 43 13.81 -7.89 -5.23
CA LYS A 43 15.23 -7.64 -4.91
C LYS A 43 15.79 -6.40 -5.58
N GLU A 44 15.15 -5.90 -6.64
CA GLU A 44 15.55 -4.66 -7.31
C GLU A 44 15.04 -3.40 -6.59
N LEU A 45 14.14 -3.54 -5.59
CA LEU A 45 13.71 -2.41 -4.78
C LEU A 45 14.92 -1.85 -4.01
N PRO A 46 15.19 -0.53 -4.13
CA PRO A 46 16.22 0.13 -3.34
C PRO A 46 15.98 -0.02 -1.84
N SER A 47 17.06 -0.05 -1.05
CA SER A 47 16.99 -0.19 0.41
C SER A 47 16.24 0.95 1.09
N ASP A 48 16.21 2.13 0.49
CA ASP A 48 15.63 3.33 1.05
C ASP A 48 14.84 4.06 -0.03
N MET A 49 13.57 4.32 0.24
CA MET A 49 12.69 5.01 -0.68
C MET A 49 11.76 5.98 0.04
N TYR A 50 11.39 7.05 -0.66
CA TYR A 50 10.39 8.01 -0.24
C TYR A 50 9.11 7.82 -1.04
N THR A 51 7.96 7.78 -0.39
CA THR A 51 6.67 7.84 -1.06
C THR A 51 6.29 9.30 -1.28
N LEU A 52 6.35 9.74 -2.53
CA LEU A 52 6.24 11.16 -2.87
C LEU A 52 4.87 11.57 -3.40
N TYR A 53 4.16 10.66 -4.08
CA TYR A 53 2.93 10.99 -4.80
C TYR A 53 1.91 9.85 -4.71
N TYR A 54 0.62 10.16 -4.65
CA TYR A 54 -0.45 9.15 -4.58
C TYR A 54 -1.58 9.39 -5.59
N TRP A 55 -2.16 8.29 -6.05
CA TRP A 55 -3.40 8.24 -6.82
C TRP A 55 -4.41 7.30 -6.15
N PRO A 56 -5.61 7.75 -5.76
CA PRO A 56 -5.99 9.15 -5.59
C PRO A 56 -5.19 9.81 -4.45
N PRO A 57 -5.20 11.16 -4.38
CA PRO A 57 -4.66 11.92 -3.26
C PRO A 57 -5.01 11.34 -1.88
N ASN A 58 -4.06 11.34 -0.95
CA ASN A 58 -4.41 11.14 0.46
C ASN A 58 -5.30 12.29 0.94
N GLN A 59 -6.26 11.97 1.81
CA GLN A 59 -7.17 12.97 2.39
C GLN A 59 -6.44 13.98 3.28
N ARG A 60 -5.34 13.55 3.90
CA ARG A 60 -4.47 14.38 4.73
C ARG A 60 -3.06 14.30 4.18
N GLU A 61 -2.48 15.45 3.95
CA GLU A 61 -1.06 15.59 3.66
C GLU A 61 -0.26 15.35 4.95
N ARG A 62 0.92 14.75 4.82
CA ARG A 62 1.86 14.54 5.92
C ARG A 62 2.79 15.74 6.04
N ASP A 63 3.27 16.00 7.25
CA ASP A 63 4.28 17.03 7.49
C ASP A 63 5.62 16.72 6.80
N SER A 64 5.88 15.42 6.54
CA SER A 64 7.06 14.93 5.82
C SER A 64 6.71 13.70 4.99
N CYS A 65 7.40 13.52 3.86
CA CYS A 65 7.21 12.35 3.00
C CYS A 65 7.51 11.06 3.76
N GLU A 66 6.70 10.03 3.52
CA GLU A 66 6.93 8.73 4.15
C GLU A 66 8.23 8.12 3.62
N HIS A 67 9.12 7.76 4.54
CA HIS A 67 10.35 7.03 4.24
C HIS A 67 10.16 5.55 4.57
N ILE A 68 10.44 4.69 3.60
CA ILE A 68 10.35 3.23 3.72
C ILE A 68 11.75 2.64 3.51
N SER A 69 12.21 1.89 4.51
CA SER A 69 13.42 1.08 4.39
C SER A 69 13.05 -0.35 4.03
N PHE A 70 13.58 -0.84 2.90
CA PHE A 70 13.40 -2.20 2.43
C PHE A 70 14.62 -3.06 2.75
N THR A 71 14.39 -4.27 3.25
CA THR A 71 15.44 -5.25 3.56
C THR A 71 15.05 -6.61 3.01
N ASN A 72 15.93 -7.23 2.22
CA ASN A 72 15.75 -8.62 1.79
C ASN A 72 15.83 -9.53 3.00
N LEU A 73 14.87 -10.46 3.14
CA LEU A 73 14.89 -11.46 4.18
C LEU A 73 15.52 -12.75 3.66
N THR A 74 16.32 -13.39 4.50
CA THR A 74 16.72 -14.78 4.30
C THR A 74 15.51 -15.71 4.49
N GLU A 75 15.61 -16.94 3.99
CA GLU A 75 14.56 -17.96 4.19
C GLU A 75 14.26 -18.21 5.67
N TYR A 76 15.31 -18.18 6.52
CA TYR A 76 15.17 -18.31 7.97
C TYR A 76 14.37 -17.15 8.57
N GLU A 77 14.72 -15.90 8.24
CA GLU A 77 14.03 -14.71 8.75
C GLU A 77 12.57 -14.64 8.24
N ALA A 78 12.33 -15.01 6.99
CA ALA A 78 10.99 -15.11 6.44
C ALA A 78 10.15 -16.15 7.21
N THR A 79 10.73 -17.32 7.49
CA THR A 79 10.08 -18.38 8.27
C THR A 79 9.75 -17.89 9.68
N GLU A 80 10.70 -17.26 10.36
CA GLU A 80 10.49 -16.69 11.70
C GLU A 80 9.36 -15.64 11.68
N ALA A 81 9.35 -14.76 10.67
CA ALA A 81 8.31 -13.75 10.52
C ALA A 81 6.92 -14.38 10.29
N SER A 82 6.84 -15.46 9.51
CA SER A 82 5.59 -16.21 9.29
C SER A 82 5.10 -16.95 10.53
N SER A 83 6.00 -17.51 11.34
CA SER A 83 5.65 -18.29 12.54
C SER A 83 4.95 -17.47 13.63
N LYS A 84 5.07 -16.14 13.57
CA LYS A 84 4.42 -15.21 14.51
C LYS A 84 2.91 -15.14 14.30
N CYS A 85 2.38 -15.66 13.18
CA CYS A 85 0.97 -15.61 12.83
C CYS A 85 0.49 -16.90 12.15
N SER A 86 -0.54 -17.55 12.71
CA SER A 86 -1.06 -18.83 12.22
C SER A 86 -1.56 -18.82 10.76
N ASN A 87 -1.98 -17.65 10.28
CA ASN A 87 -2.62 -17.50 8.97
C ASN A 87 -1.65 -17.04 7.87
N LEU A 88 -0.40 -16.71 8.22
CA LEU A 88 0.61 -16.34 7.23
C LEU A 88 1.42 -17.57 6.84
N ARG A 89 1.30 -18.00 5.59
CA ARG A 89 2.11 -19.07 5.02
C ARG A 89 2.92 -18.50 3.87
N LEU A 90 4.18 -18.18 4.14
CA LEU A 90 5.11 -17.72 3.12
C LEU A 90 5.62 -18.92 2.31
N PRO A 91 5.57 -18.89 0.98
CA PRO A 91 6.13 -19.96 0.16
C PRO A 91 7.66 -20.00 0.27
N SER A 92 8.25 -21.19 0.38
CA SER A 92 9.70 -21.38 0.62
C SER A 92 10.59 -20.86 -0.51
N ASN A 93 10.08 -20.78 -1.74
CA ASN A 93 10.86 -20.44 -2.94
C ASN A 93 10.54 -19.05 -3.49
N GLN A 94 9.95 -18.16 -2.69
CA GLN A 94 9.62 -16.81 -3.11
C GLN A 94 10.56 -15.77 -2.51
N THR A 95 10.86 -14.72 -3.28
CA THR A 95 11.51 -13.54 -2.73
C THR A 95 10.61 -12.93 -1.67
N VAL A 96 11.18 -12.66 -0.49
CA VAL A 96 10.50 -11.96 0.62
C VAL A 96 11.36 -10.78 1.01
N ILE A 97 10.74 -9.59 1.07
CA ILE A 97 11.36 -8.38 1.58
C ILE A 97 10.52 -7.80 2.70
N LYS A 98 11.18 -7.14 3.64
CA LYS A 98 10.55 -6.39 4.73
C LYS A 98 10.65 -4.90 4.42
N GLY A 99 9.51 -4.22 4.37
CA GLY A 99 9.44 -2.76 4.37
C GLY A 99 9.18 -2.24 5.78
N THR A 100 9.95 -1.26 6.24
CA THR A 100 9.79 -0.63 7.55
C THR A 100 9.64 0.88 7.40
N TYR A 101 8.61 1.46 8.02
CA TYR A 101 8.38 2.90 8.03
C TYR A 101 7.83 3.38 9.38
N ILE A 102 7.89 4.69 9.62
CA ILE A 102 7.26 5.34 10.78
C ILE A 102 5.93 5.95 10.32
N ASN A 103 4.82 5.56 10.96
CA ASN A 103 3.52 6.11 10.64
C ASN A 103 3.31 7.50 11.26
N ASN A 104 2.18 8.15 10.95
CA ASN A 104 1.85 9.50 11.43
C ASN A 104 1.73 9.64 12.96
N VAL A 105 1.71 8.55 13.72
CA VAL A 105 1.70 8.59 15.21
C VAL A 105 3.06 8.21 15.81
N GLY A 106 4.13 8.19 15.00
CA GLY A 106 5.49 7.88 15.44
C GLY A 106 5.75 6.39 15.69
N LYS A 107 4.83 5.50 15.30
CA LYS A 107 4.99 4.05 15.50
C LYS A 107 5.66 3.41 14.29
N GLN A 108 6.67 2.59 14.55
CA GLN A 108 7.27 1.73 13.54
C GLN A 108 6.26 0.67 13.05
N VAL A 109 6.11 0.58 11.74
CA VAL A 109 5.29 -0.40 11.04
C VAL A 109 6.18 -1.25 10.16
N ASN A 110 5.97 -2.57 10.21
CA ASN A 110 6.63 -3.52 9.33
C ASN A 110 5.62 -4.09 8.34
N LEU A 111 6.03 -4.21 7.09
CA LEU A 111 5.31 -4.82 5.98
C LEU A 111 6.18 -5.94 5.44
N LEU A 112 5.58 -7.07 5.05
CA LEU A 112 6.25 -8.13 4.32
C LEU A 112 5.68 -8.15 2.91
N PHE A 113 6.54 -7.95 1.91
CA PHE A 113 6.19 -8.13 0.51
C PHE A 113 6.82 -9.42 0.00
N TYR A 114 6.07 -10.21 -0.76
CA TYR A 114 6.57 -11.46 -1.30
C TYR A 114 5.90 -11.86 -2.61
N GLY A 115 6.57 -12.74 -3.36
CA GLY A 115 6.09 -13.25 -4.65
C GLY A 115 7.13 -13.10 -5.76
N ASN A 116 7.11 -14.06 -6.69
CA ASN A 116 8.00 -14.07 -7.86
C ASN A 116 7.29 -13.73 -9.17
N GLU A 117 5.96 -13.63 -9.15
CA GLU A 117 5.15 -13.24 -10.30
C GLU A 117 4.88 -11.74 -10.27
N GLU A 118 4.40 -11.16 -11.37
CA GLU A 118 4.13 -9.71 -11.47
C GLU A 118 3.34 -9.16 -10.28
N VAL A 119 2.28 -9.86 -9.89
CA VAL A 119 1.48 -9.56 -8.69
C VAL A 119 2.18 -10.09 -7.44
N LYS A 120 2.49 -9.17 -6.53
CA LYS A 120 3.08 -9.42 -5.22
C LYS A 120 2.02 -9.43 -4.14
N GLU A 121 2.29 -10.16 -3.08
CA GLU A 121 1.49 -10.17 -1.88
C GLU A 121 2.14 -9.29 -0.82
N MET A 122 1.34 -8.52 -0.08
CA MET A 122 1.77 -7.65 1.00
C MET A 122 0.99 -8.00 2.26
N TYR A 123 1.74 -8.31 3.31
CA TYR A 123 1.23 -8.64 4.60
C TYR A 123 1.67 -7.60 5.64
N ARG A 124 0.74 -7.16 6.50
CA ARG A 124 0.98 -6.12 7.52
C ARG A 124 0.89 -6.63 8.97
N ALA A 125 -0.10 -7.47 9.29
CA ALA A 125 -0.36 -7.96 10.65
C ALA A 125 -1.29 -9.19 10.65
N CYS A 126 -1.30 -10.00 11.72
CA CYS A 126 -1.92 -11.35 11.72
C CYS A 126 -3.40 -11.32 11.32
N ASP A 127 -4.13 -10.29 11.74
CA ASP A 127 -5.57 -10.14 11.53
C ASP A 127 -5.90 -9.26 10.31
N LYS A 128 -4.91 -8.96 9.47
CA LYS A 128 -5.09 -8.15 8.26
C LYS A 128 -5.05 -9.02 7.03
N ILE A 129 -5.95 -8.71 6.09
CA ILE A 129 -6.02 -9.34 4.77
C ILE A 129 -4.70 -9.09 4.04
N ILE A 130 -4.18 -10.14 3.40
CA ILE A 130 -3.03 -10.07 2.50
C ILE A 130 -3.44 -9.24 1.29
N SER A 131 -2.74 -8.12 1.07
CA SER A 131 -3.03 -7.22 -0.03
C SER A 131 -2.24 -7.61 -1.28
N LYS A 132 -2.76 -7.32 -2.46
CA LYS A 132 -2.08 -7.54 -3.74
C LYS A 132 -1.52 -6.26 -4.30
N TYR A 133 -0.25 -6.31 -4.70
CA TYR A 133 0.52 -5.19 -5.22
C TYR A 133 1.10 -5.51 -6.59
N ILE A 134 1.19 -4.50 -7.45
CA ILE A 134 2.01 -4.53 -8.67
C ILE A 134 3.07 -3.44 -8.52
N PHE A 135 4.31 -3.76 -8.84
CA PHE A 135 5.41 -2.79 -8.88
C PHE A 135 5.86 -2.63 -10.32
N ILE A 136 5.98 -1.39 -10.77
CA ILE A 136 6.38 -1.04 -12.13
C ILE A 136 7.59 -0.11 -12.04
N LYS A 137 8.68 -0.46 -12.74
CA LYS A 137 9.84 0.40 -12.86
C LYS A 137 9.50 1.58 -13.77
N VAL A 138 9.49 2.79 -13.22
CA VAL A 138 9.29 4.00 -14.04
C VAL A 138 10.62 4.39 -14.68
N ASN A 139 11.68 4.45 -13.87
CA ASN A 139 13.06 4.62 -14.32
C ASN A 139 14.05 4.11 -13.24
N VAL A 140 15.31 4.54 -13.29
CA VAL A 140 16.33 4.12 -12.30
C VAL A 140 16.06 4.63 -10.89
N ASN A 141 15.39 5.77 -10.74
CA ASN A 141 15.13 6.44 -9.46
C ASN A 141 13.71 6.23 -8.94
N TYR A 142 12.77 5.90 -9.81
CA TYR A 142 11.34 5.86 -9.50
C TYR A 142 10.71 4.49 -9.77
N VAL A 143 9.86 4.07 -8.81
CA VAL A 143 9.04 2.86 -8.91
C VAL A 143 7.60 3.23 -8.60
N LEU A 144 6.67 2.76 -9.42
CA LEU A 144 5.25 2.87 -9.17
C LEU A 144 4.76 1.61 -8.45
N GLY A 145 4.21 1.77 -7.25
CA GLY A 145 3.48 0.72 -6.54
C GLY A 145 1.97 0.88 -6.74
N ILE A 146 1.26 -0.21 -7.00
CA ILE A 146 -0.19 -0.21 -7.21
C ILE A 146 -0.82 -1.24 -6.29
N ASN A 147 -1.66 -0.80 -5.35
CA ASN A 147 -2.38 -1.69 -4.43
C ASN A 147 -3.75 -2.06 -5.00
N CYS A 148 -3.88 -3.28 -5.52
CA CYS A 148 -5.13 -3.77 -6.10
C CYS A 148 -6.18 -4.19 -5.07
N SER A 149 -5.78 -4.58 -3.86
CA SER A 149 -6.73 -4.79 -2.75
C SER A 149 -7.31 -3.47 -2.23
N SER A 150 -6.80 -2.32 -2.68
CA SER A 150 -7.31 -0.97 -2.41
C SER A 150 -7.79 -0.26 -3.68
N GLY A 151 -8.35 -1.01 -4.64
CA GLY A 151 -8.97 -0.43 -5.84
C GLY A 151 -7.97 0.22 -6.81
N GLY A 152 -6.74 -0.29 -6.83
CA GLY A 152 -5.68 0.25 -7.69
C GLY A 152 -5.12 1.57 -7.17
N ARG A 153 -5.00 1.72 -5.85
CA ARG A 153 -4.35 2.90 -5.26
C ARG A 153 -2.87 2.90 -5.67
N GLY A 154 -2.46 3.91 -6.42
CA GLY A 154 -1.09 4.11 -6.88
C GLY A 154 -0.26 4.91 -5.88
N MET A 155 1.03 4.62 -5.82
CA MET A 155 2.04 5.37 -5.06
C MET A 155 3.34 5.47 -5.85
N LEU A 156 3.90 6.67 -5.95
CA LEU A 156 5.20 6.90 -6.57
C LEU A 156 6.29 6.85 -5.49
N LEU A 157 7.16 5.86 -5.58
CA LEU A 157 8.32 5.67 -4.73
C LEU A 157 9.56 6.24 -5.43
N SER A 158 10.40 6.96 -4.70
CA SER A 158 11.63 7.58 -5.19
C SER A 158 12.83 7.19 -4.33
N ARG A 159 14.02 7.02 -4.92
CA ARG A 159 15.28 6.79 -4.19
C ARG A 159 15.76 7.98 -3.35
N TYR A 160 15.27 9.17 -3.64
CA TYR A 160 15.62 10.40 -2.92
C TYR A 160 14.41 11.32 -2.80
N LEU A 161 14.51 12.28 -1.90
CA LEU A 161 13.50 13.32 -1.72
C LEU A 161 13.61 14.34 -2.87
N ALA A 162 12.83 14.12 -3.92
CA ALA A 162 12.80 14.97 -5.11
C ALA A 162 11.93 16.21 -4.91
N GLY A 163 12.21 17.28 -5.66
CA GLY A 163 11.40 18.51 -5.65
C GLY A 163 10.08 18.36 -6.39
N SER A 164 9.15 19.30 -6.17
CA SER A 164 7.78 19.23 -6.71
C SER A 164 7.76 19.19 -8.24
N THR A 165 8.63 19.98 -8.89
CA THR A 165 8.71 20.05 -10.36
C THR A 165 9.12 18.72 -10.97
N GLU A 166 10.13 18.07 -10.39
CA GLU A 166 10.61 16.77 -10.84
C GLU A 166 9.56 15.69 -10.60
N VAL A 167 8.96 15.66 -9.41
CA VAL A 167 7.92 14.67 -9.07
C VAL A 167 6.72 14.79 -10.01
N GLN A 168 6.27 16.01 -10.30
CA GLN A 168 5.16 16.22 -11.24
C GLN A 168 5.55 15.77 -12.66
N SER A 169 6.74 16.16 -13.12
CA SER A 169 7.22 15.75 -14.45
C SER A 169 7.32 14.23 -14.58
N VAL A 170 7.73 13.51 -13.54
CA VAL A 170 7.75 12.05 -13.56
C VAL A 170 6.34 11.48 -13.53
N ALA A 171 5.48 12.00 -12.64
CA ALA A 171 4.08 11.57 -12.52
C ALA A 171 3.32 11.68 -13.85
N ASP A 172 3.52 12.76 -14.59
CA ASP A 172 2.87 13.01 -15.89
C ASP A 172 3.33 12.05 -17.00
N THR A 173 4.50 11.41 -16.85
CA THR A 173 4.99 10.40 -17.82
C THR A 173 4.44 9.00 -17.59
N ILE A 174 3.74 8.76 -16.48
CA ILE A 174 3.21 7.44 -16.12
C ILE A 174 1.87 7.24 -16.83
N GLU A 175 1.92 6.75 -18.07
CA GLU A 175 0.75 6.61 -18.94
C GLU A 175 -0.42 5.87 -18.29
N ILE A 176 -0.14 4.78 -17.56
CA ILE A 176 -1.17 3.95 -16.91
C ILE A 176 -1.93 4.65 -15.77
N MET A 177 -1.43 5.80 -15.30
CA MET A 177 -2.08 6.64 -14.30
C MET A 177 -2.75 7.88 -14.91
N THR A 178 -2.65 8.07 -16.22
CA THR A 178 -3.25 9.21 -16.95
C THR A 178 -4.76 9.27 -16.72
N GLY A 179 -5.27 10.48 -16.50
CA GLY A 179 -6.69 10.71 -16.23
C GLY A 179 -7.13 10.39 -14.80
N ARG A 180 -6.23 9.89 -13.95
CA ARG A 180 -6.48 9.72 -12.51
C ARG A 180 -5.94 10.93 -11.76
N GLU A 181 -6.76 11.48 -10.86
CA GLU A 181 -6.29 12.51 -9.95
C GLU A 181 -5.19 11.95 -9.04
N GLY A 182 -4.14 12.73 -8.83
CA GLY A 182 -3.09 12.44 -7.88
C GLY A 182 -2.43 13.73 -7.40
N LYS A 183 -1.69 13.64 -6.30
CA LYS A 183 -0.92 14.77 -5.75
C LYS A 183 0.22 14.27 -4.85
N PRO A 184 1.19 15.14 -4.53
CA PRO A 184 2.20 14.85 -3.52
C PRO A 184 1.61 14.54 -2.14
N ASP A 185 2.23 13.65 -1.37
CA ASP A 185 1.76 13.30 0.00
C ASP A 185 2.25 14.26 1.08
N CYS A 186 3.18 15.14 0.73
CA CYS A 186 4.00 15.91 1.64
C CYS A 186 4.47 17.20 0.95
N PRO A 187 4.87 18.22 1.73
CA PRO A 187 5.53 19.39 1.20
C PRO A 187 6.85 19.01 0.52
N LEU A 188 6.97 19.32 -0.76
CA LEU A 188 8.20 19.17 -1.53
C LEU A 188 8.80 20.54 -1.81
N SER A 189 10.13 20.64 -1.82
CA SER A 189 10.81 21.87 -2.25
C SER A 189 10.56 22.11 -3.73
N ALA A 190 10.43 23.38 -4.12
CA ALA A 190 10.31 23.79 -5.51
C ALA A 190 11.56 23.43 -6.34
#